data_AF-A0A286G7P5-F1
#
_entry.id   AF-A0A286G7P5-F1
#
_cell.length_a   1.000
_cell.length_b   1.000
_cell.length_c   1.000
_cell.angle_alpha   90.00
_cell.angle_beta   90.00
_cell.angle_gamma   90.00
#
_symmetry.space_group_name_H-M   'P 1'
#
loop_
_entity.id
_entity.type
_entity.pdbx_description
1 polymer ?
#
loop_
_entity_poly.entity_id
_entity_poly.type
_entity_poly.pdbx_seq_one_letter_code
_entity_poly.pdbx_strand_id
1 'polypeptide(L)'
;MHDDFLFVGLSVDQAECEGDEVRHAPQGTIELPRRMRHLEVDRRGYPVIATVDRSPKEVNFGGISERRKLALATFDWCAVCGMPFADELRWQMVFQDGPLPSSVISGEAPVHEVCALYAAQVCPYLFSPHSRLGDEMRKGTVREPVVRFAGFESTSAVTAFESQLQPGVYTLHFEHRGQRDEFSYRTPNEIRGRFADVLAREKDLPVSDPEGVLIRLFNRLDEEGEVAGAALVAGAAFAKDIFEVQGFGPFRGKHYPTVAGLMLKGTEEEIREFSSGSGDEAFSAVGPWVLERASQLPAPLQRWRARGQGMVRRPGPPPPQGPGRSVAKNAPCPCGSGRKARRCHPSGMAS
;
A
#
# COMPACT_ATOMS: atom_id res chain seq x y z
N MET A 1 -21.60 12.51 10.82
CA MET A 1 -20.73 13.70 10.94
C MET A 1 -19.95 13.75 9.65
N HIS A 2 -20.36 14.61 8.73
CA HIS A 2 -19.56 14.92 7.55
C HIS A 2 -18.51 15.93 8.02
N ASP A 3 -17.26 15.48 8.17
CA ASP A 3 -16.14 16.39 8.32
C ASP A 3 -15.88 17.02 6.94
N ASP A 4 -16.50 18.18 6.72
CA ASP A 4 -16.17 19.09 5.63
C ASP A 4 -14.75 19.63 5.89
N PHE A 5 -13.74 18.84 5.56
CA PHE A 5 -12.37 19.32 5.41
C PHE A 5 -12.32 20.21 4.17
N LEU A 6 -12.48 21.51 4.39
CA LEU A 6 -12.10 22.57 3.45
C LEU A 6 -10.59 22.51 3.22
N PHE A 7 -10.13 21.61 2.35
CA PHE A 7 -8.92 21.85 1.60
C PHE A 7 -9.21 23.05 0.72
N VAL A 8 -8.48 24.14 0.94
CA VAL A 8 -8.48 25.30 0.07
C VAL A 8 -8.05 24.81 -1.31
N GLY A 9 -9.05 24.56 -2.17
CA GLY A 9 -8.83 24.25 -3.57
C GLY A 9 -7.94 25.35 -4.13
N LEU A 10 -6.71 24.97 -4.49
CA LEU A 10 -5.87 25.84 -5.30
C LEU A 10 -6.58 25.94 -6.64
N SER A 11 -7.35 27.03 -6.80
CA SER A 11 -7.58 27.60 -8.11
C SER A 11 -6.22 27.68 -8.77
N VAL A 12 -6.05 26.98 -9.89
CA VAL A 12 -4.89 27.17 -10.76
C VAL A 12 -5.09 28.53 -11.41
N ASP A 13 -4.88 29.59 -10.63
CA ASP A 13 -4.77 30.93 -11.16
C ASP A 13 -3.52 30.91 -12.04
N GLN A 14 -3.76 31.00 -13.35
CA GLN A 14 -2.74 31.09 -14.38
C GLN A 14 -1.93 32.37 -14.12
N ALA A 15 -0.83 32.24 -13.38
CA ALA A 15 0.15 33.30 -13.25
C ALA A 15 0.83 33.47 -14.62
N GLU A 16 0.54 34.58 -15.30
CA GLU A 16 1.19 35.01 -16.54
C GLU A 16 2.68 35.27 -16.27
N CYS A 17 3.53 34.28 -16.55
CA CYS A 17 4.97 34.46 -16.59
C CYS A 17 5.38 34.79 -18.03
N GLU A 18 5.59 36.08 -18.33
CA GLU A 18 6.18 36.54 -19.59
C GLU A 18 7.69 36.22 -19.62
N GLY A 19 8.04 35.08 -20.22
CA GLY A 19 9.43 34.70 -20.53
C GLY A 19 9.42 33.39 -21.31
N ASP A 20 10.14 33.35 -22.44
CA ASP A 20 10.19 32.25 -23.44
C ASP A 20 9.46 30.98 -23.00
N GLU A 21 8.16 30.96 -23.29
CA GLU A 21 7.19 30.05 -22.72
C GLU A 21 7.49 28.65 -23.25
N VAL A 22 8.21 27.83 -22.47
CA VAL A 22 8.30 26.39 -22.71
C VAL A 22 6.91 25.82 -22.44
N ARG A 23 6.03 25.94 -23.45
CA ARG A 23 4.68 25.42 -23.41
C ARG A 23 4.77 23.94 -23.05
N HIS A 24 4.06 23.57 -21.99
CA HIS A 24 3.91 22.18 -21.59
C HIS A 24 3.53 21.39 -22.84
N ALA A 25 4.35 20.40 -23.20
CA ALA A 25 4.06 19.58 -24.36
C ALA A 25 2.65 19.00 -24.17
N PRO A 26 1.71 19.23 -25.11
CA PRO A 26 0.35 18.73 -24.97
C PRO A 26 0.41 17.22 -24.76
N GLN A 27 -0.49 16.72 -23.91
CA GLN A 27 -0.61 15.29 -23.68
C GLN A 27 -0.73 14.53 -25.01
N GLY A 28 -0.09 13.37 -25.08
CA GLY A 28 0.00 12.57 -26.30
C GLY A 28 1.31 12.73 -27.09
N THR A 29 2.18 13.66 -26.69
CA THR A 29 3.54 13.79 -27.28
C THR A 29 4.56 12.84 -26.64
N ILE A 30 4.35 12.44 -25.38
CA ILE A 30 5.19 11.47 -24.67
C ILE A 30 4.52 10.10 -24.76
N GLU A 31 5.24 9.10 -25.26
CA GLU A 31 4.73 7.72 -25.36
C GLU A 31 4.39 7.17 -23.96
N LEU A 32 3.20 6.59 -23.82
CA LEU A 32 2.75 6.00 -22.57
C LEU A 32 3.42 4.61 -22.36
N PRO A 33 4.11 4.37 -21.23
CA PRO A 33 4.68 3.06 -20.91
C PRO A 33 3.63 1.95 -20.99
N ARG A 34 4.01 0.75 -21.46
CA ARG A 34 3.07 -0.38 -21.63
C ARG A 34 2.38 -0.73 -20.32
N ARG A 35 3.13 -0.73 -19.22
CA ARG A 35 2.62 -0.99 -17.86
C ARG A 35 1.67 0.07 -17.32
N MET A 36 1.42 1.18 -18.03
CA MET A 36 0.45 2.21 -17.63
C MET A 36 -0.83 2.15 -18.47
N ARG A 37 -0.88 1.32 -19.52
CA ARG A 37 -2.02 1.26 -20.47
C ARG A 37 -3.30 0.73 -19.85
N HIS A 38 -3.23 0.01 -18.73
CA HIS A 38 -4.40 -0.49 -18.00
C HIS A 38 -5.01 0.56 -17.06
N LEU A 39 -4.33 1.69 -16.83
CA LEU A 39 -4.84 2.74 -15.96
C LEU A 39 -6.04 3.42 -16.62
N GLU A 40 -7.05 3.70 -15.80
CA GLU A 40 -8.13 4.58 -16.21
C GLU A 40 -7.60 5.99 -16.49
N VAL A 41 -8.27 6.70 -17.39
CA VAL A 41 -7.90 8.03 -17.85
C VAL A 41 -8.95 9.02 -17.34
N ASP A 42 -8.50 10.14 -16.77
CA ASP A 42 -9.42 11.17 -16.30
C ASP A 42 -10.07 11.95 -17.46
N ARG A 43 -11.04 12.81 -17.13
CA ARG A 43 -11.75 13.66 -18.12
C ARG A 43 -10.84 14.59 -18.94
N ARG A 44 -9.60 14.83 -18.52
CA ARG A 44 -8.62 15.68 -19.20
C ARG A 44 -7.71 14.88 -20.12
N GLY A 45 -7.68 13.55 -20.00
CA GLY A 45 -6.80 12.68 -20.76
C GLY A 45 -5.57 12.18 -19.99
N TYR A 46 -5.44 12.47 -18.68
CA TYR A 46 -4.31 11.99 -17.86
C TYR A 46 -4.59 10.59 -17.32
N PRO A 47 -3.65 9.63 -17.44
CA PRO A 47 -3.75 8.38 -16.72
C PRO A 47 -3.78 8.67 -15.22
N VAL A 48 -4.77 8.11 -14.52
CA VAL A 48 -4.90 8.29 -13.08
C VAL A 48 -3.92 7.36 -12.40
N ILE A 49 -2.84 7.92 -11.86
CA ILE A 49 -1.77 7.14 -11.24
C ILE A 49 -2.23 6.45 -9.95
N ALA A 50 -1.53 5.40 -9.57
CA ALA A 50 -1.90 4.48 -8.52
C ALA A 50 -2.02 5.09 -7.12
N THR A 51 -1.29 6.15 -6.77
CA THR A 51 -1.39 6.78 -5.43
C THR A 51 -2.43 7.89 -5.33
N VAL A 52 -2.90 8.42 -6.46
CA VAL A 52 -3.82 9.57 -6.49
C VAL A 52 -5.08 9.25 -5.71
N ASP A 53 -5.51 10.23 -4.93
CA ASP A 53 -6.77 10.16 -4.19
C ASP A 53 -7.96 10.29 -5.14
N ARG A 54 -8.97 9.46 -4.89
CA ARG A 54 -10.11 9.25 -5.79
C ARG A 54 -11.36 9.11 -4.96
N SER A 55 -12.44 9.71 -5.44
CA SER A 55 -13.79 9.53 -4.96
C SER A 55 -14.70 9.19 -6.15
N PRO A 56 -15.93 8.71 -5.93
CA PRO A 56 -16.89 8.44 -7.00
C PRO A 56 -17.18 9.64 -7.91
N LYS A 57 -16.88 10.85 -7.45
CA LYS A 57 -17.19 12.10 -8.15
C LYS A 57 -15.97 12.77 -8.75
N GLU A 58 -14.77 12.48 -8.25
CA GLU A 58 -13.59 13.28 -8.54
C GLU A 58 -12.28 12.51 -8.36
N VAL A 59 -11.35 12.80 -9.26
CA VAL A 59 -9.94 12.41 -9.16
C VAL A 59 -9.14 13.61 -8.69
N ASN A 60 -8.56 13.53 -7.49
CA ASN A 60 -7.79 14.61 -6.88
C ASN A 60 -6.28 14.37 -7.06
N PHE A 61 -5.71 14.91 -8.13
CA PHE A 61 -4.26 14.79 -8.42
C PHE A 61 -3.37 15.51 -7.41
N GLY A 62 -3.92 16.38 -6.56
CA GLY A 62 -3.20 16.99 -5.43
C GLY A 62 -3.26 16.16 -4.15
N GLY A 63 -4.12 15.14 -4.09
CA GLY A 63 -4.29 14.25 -2.95
C GLY A 63 -3.59 12.92 -3.16
N ILE A 64 -2.98 12.41 -2.09
CA ILE A 64 -2.39 11.07 -2.04
C ILE A 64 -3.18 10.25 -1.03
N SER A 65 -3.62 9.06 -1.44
CA SER A 65 -4.41 8.19 -0.59
C SER A 65 -3.51 7.26 0.23
N GLU A 66 -3.48 7.44 1.55
CA GLU A 66 -2.75 6.55 2.47
C GLU A 66 -3.27 5.11 2.44
N ARG A 67 -4.57 4.92 2.18
CA ARG A 67 -5.17 3.59 1.96
C ARG A 67 -4.55 2.88 0.77
N ARG A 68 -4.31 3.63 -0.31
CA ARG A 68 -3.68 3.11 -1.52
C ARG A 68 -2.19 2.85 -1.29
N LYS A 69 -1.49 3.72 -0.57
CA LYS A 69 -0.10 3.49 -0.13
C LYS A 69 0.06 2.21 0.68
N LEU A 70 -0.88 1.89 1.57
CA LEU A 70 -0.84 0.62 2.31
C LEU A 70 -0.91 -0.58 1.37
N ALA A 71 -1.81 -0.57 0.39
CA ALA A 71 -1.91 -1.64 -0.59
C ALA A 71 -0.61 -1.79 -1.39
N LEU A 72 -0.06 -0.68 -1.90
CA LEU A 72 1.21 -0.66 -2.63
C LEU A 72 2.36 -1.24 -1.79
N ALA A 73 2.43 -0.89 -0.50
CA ALA A 73 3.42 -1.43 0.43
C ALA A 73 3.23 -2.94 0.70
N THR A 74 1.98 -3.37 0.77
CA THR A 74 1.62 -4.76 1.10
C THR A 74 1.95 -5.71 -0.05
N PHE A 75 1.64 -5.29 -1.28
CA PHE A 75 1.81 -6.10 -2.48
C PHE A 75 3.10 -5.80 -3.25
N ASP A 76 3.89 -4.81 -2.80
CA ASP A 76 5.13 -4.33 -3.43
C ASP A 76 4.92 -3.90 -4.89
N TRP A 77 4.03 -2.91 -5.02
CA TRP A 77 3.60 -2.36 -6.29
C TRP A 77 4.08 -0.92 -6.47
N CYS A 78 4.22 -0.53 -7.74
CA CYS A 78 4.63 0.80 -8.15
C CYS A 78 3.54 1.86 -7.89
N ALA A 79 3.93 2.99 -7.32
CA ALA A 79 3.06 4.11 -6.98
C ALA A 79 2.42 4.82 -8.17
N VAL A 80 2.95 4.61 -9.38
CA VAL A 80 2.41 5.21 -10.61
C VAL A 80 1.48 4.26 -11.34
N CYS A 81 1.92 3.03 -11.62
CA CYS A 81 1.13 2.09 -12.43
C CYS A 81 0.37 1.02 -11.62
N GLY A 82 0.66 0.86 -10.33
CA GLY A 82 0.03 -0.16 -9.50
C GLY A 82 0.40 -1.60 -9.88
N MET A 83 1.47 -1.79 -10.67
CA MET A 83 1.98 -3.12 -11.07
C MET A 83 3.15 -3.54 -10.16
N PRO A 84 3.42 -4.86 -10.02
CA PRO A 84 4.50 -5.36 -9.16
C PRO A 84 5.88 -4.94 -9.63
N PHE A 85 6.81 -4.81 -8.69
CA PHE A 85 8.22 -4.54 -9.00
C PHE A 85 8.96 -5.74 -9.61
N ALA A 86 8.56 -6.97 -9.26
CA ALA A 86 9.39 -8.15 -9.50
C ALA A 86 10.83 -7.87 -9.01
N ASP A 87 11.83 -8.12 -9.87
CA ASP A 87 13.24 -7.89 -9.59
C ASP A 87 13.73 -6.47 -9.94
N GLU A 88 12.84 -5.58 -10.38
CA GLU A 88 13.20 -4.19 -10.71
C GLU A 88 13.53 -3.37 -9.45
N LEU A 89 14.31 -2.30 -9.62
CA LEU A 89 14.60 -1.35 -8.56
C LEU A 89 13.36 -0.52 -8.21
N ARG A 90 13.28 -0.14 -6.93
CA ARG A 90 12.28 0.77 -6.36
C ARG A 90 12.84 2.18 -6.42
N TRP A 91 12.45 2.94 -7.43
CA TRP A 91 12.94 4.29 -7.66
C TRP A 91 12.22 5.32 -6.80
N GLN A 92 12.97 6.28 -6.30
CA GLN A 92 12.48 7.39 -5.48
C GLN A 92 13.14 8.69 -5.88
N MET A 93 12.38 9.77 -5.82
CA MET A 93 12.94 11.12 -5.87
C MET A 93 13.62 11.42 -4.53
N VAL A 94 14.83 11.99 -4.57
CA VAL A 94 15.60 12.33 -3.38
C VAL A 94 15.95 13.82 -3.41
N PHE A 95 15.81 14.49 -2.26
CA PHE A 95 16.07 15.93 -2.10
C PHE A 95 17.42 16.22 -1.43
N GLN A 96 18.24 15.18 -1.22
CA GLN A 96 19.52 15.32 -0.54
C GLN A 96 20.65 15.45 -1.56
N ASP A 97 21.50 16.46 -1.37
CA ASP A 97 22.78 16.59 -2.06
C ASP A 97 23.85 15.66 -1.48
N GLY A 98 24.76 15.22 -2.35
CA GLY A 98 25.90 14.37 -1.96
C GLY A 98 25.54 12.88 -1.77
N PRO A 99 26.40 12.11 -1.07
CA PRO A 99 26.16 10.69 -0.86
C PRO A 99 24.88 10.44 -0.06
N LEU A 100 24.05 9.49 -0.52
CA LEU A 100 22.86 9.09 0.22
C LEU A 100 23.26 8.24 1.44
N PRO A 101 22.52 8.33 2.56
CA PRO A 101 22.69 7.41 3.67
C PRO A 101 22.39 5.96 3.25
N SER A 102 22.79 4.99 4.06
CA SER A 102 22.52 3.56 3.81
C SER A 102 21.05 3.20 3.68
N SER A 103 20.17 4.05 4.22
CA SER A 103 18.71 3.94 4.13
C SER A 103 18.09 5.31 3.89
N VAL A 104 17.17 5.40 2.94
CA VAL A 104 16.43 6.63 2.62
C VAL A 104 14.97 6.45 3.01
N ILE A 105 14.40 7.44 3.71
CA ILE A 105 12.99 7.43 4.10
C ILE A 105 12.25 8.42 3.19
N SER A 106 11.20 7.93 2.52
CA SER A 106 10.32 8.73 1.66
C SER A 106 8.90 8.71 2.20
N GLY A 107 8.20 9.85 2.12
CA GLY A 107 6.75 9.90 2.31
C GLY A 107 5.98 9.34 1.12
N GLU A 108 6.64 9.10 -0.01
CA GLU A 108 6.05 8.57 -1.24
C GLU A 108 6.32 7.08 -1.40
N ALA A 109 5.37 6.35 -1.97
CA ALA A 109 5.58 4.96 -2.36
C ALA A 109 6.54 4.88 -3.58
N PRO A 110 7.34 3.81 -3.72
CA PRO A 110 8.33 3.71 -4.79
C PRO A 110 7.69 3.53 -6.16
N VAL A 111 8.44 3.85 -7.21
CA VAL A 111 8.01 3.71 -8.61
C VAL A 111 9.00 2.88 -9.42
N HIS A 112 8.55 2.30 -10.53
CA HIS A 112 9.47 1.76 -11.55
C HIS A 112 10.23 2.90 -12.22
N GLU A 113 11.40 2.60 -12.79
CA GLU A 113 12.23 3.59 -13.48
C GLU A 113 11.46 4.28 -14.62
N VAL A 114 10.82 3.47 -15.48
CA VAL A 114 10.07 3.97 -16.63
C VAL A 114 8.92 4.89 -16.20
N CYS A 115 8.28 4.56 -15.08
CA CYS A 115 7.20 5.35 -14.50
C CYS A 115 7.72 6.66 -13.90
N ALA A 116 8.88 6.65 -13.25
CA ALA A 116 9.55 7.85 -12.73
C ALA A 116 9.90 8.82 -13.87
N LEU A 117 10.50 8.29 -14.93
CA LEU A 117 10.92 9.05 -16.11
C LEU A 117 9.71 9.60 -16.89
N TYR A 118 8.64 8.82 -17.02
CA TYR A 118 7.38 9.30 -17.60
C TYR A 118 6.79 10.44 -16.75
N ALA A 119 6.64 10.22 -15.43
CA ALA A 119 6.11 11.23 -14.52
C ALA A 119 6.93 12.52 -14.53
N ALA A 120 8.26 12.43 -14.59
CA ALA A 120 9.16 13.57 -14.69
C ALA A 120 8.96 14.43 -15.95
N GLN A 121 8.44 13.84 -17.03
CA GLN A 121 8.16 14.55 -18.29
C GLN A 121 6.74 15.12 -18.36
N VAL A 122 5.76 14.50 -17.69
CA VAL A 122 4.35 14.90 -17.80
C VAL A 122 3.81 15.64 -16.59
N CYS A 123 4.44 15.51 -15.42
CA CYS A 123 3.98 16.18 -14.21
C CYS A 123 4.42 17.65 -14.22
N PRO A 124 3.50 18.63 -14.16
CA PRO A 124 3.86 20.05 -14.16
C PRO A 124 4.83 20.43 -13.02
N TYR A 125 4.71 19.78 -11.87
CA TYR A 125 5.57 20.03 -10.70
C TYR A 125 7.00 19.47 -10.86
N LEU A 126 7.19 18.43 -11.70
CA LEU A 126 8.51 17.85 -11.98
C LEU A 126 9.13 18.38 -13.28
N PHE A 127 8.29 18.85 -14.20
CA PHE A 127 8.70 19.33 -15.52
C PHE A 127 9.25 20.76 -15.47
N SER A 128 8.59 21.68 -14.76
CA SER A 128 9.01 23.09 -14.75
C SER A 128 10.04 23.37 -13.65
N PRO A 129 11.25 23.87 -13.99
CA PRO A 129 12.30 24.21 -13.02
C PRO A 129 11.95 25.38 -12.09
N HIS A 130 10.75 25.96 -12.24
CA HIS A 130 10.24 27.02 -11.38
C HIS A 130 8.86 26.71 -10.79
N SER A 131 8.40 25.46 -10.90
CA SER A 131 7.18 25.03 -10.24
C SER A 131 7.28 25.32 -8.76
N ARG A 132 6.30 26.09 -8.27
CA ARG A 132 6.13 26.32 -6.83
C ARG A 132 5.66 25.02 -6.22
N LEU A 133 6.36 24.59 -5.20
CA LEU A 133 5.96 23.41 -4.46
C LEU A 133 4.69 23.73 -3.67
N GLY A 134 3.75 22.78 -3.69
CA GLY A 134 2.44 22.92 -3.07
C GLY A 134 2.35 22.26 -1.69
N ASP A 135 3.34 21.47 -1.31
CA ASP A 135 3.37 20.87 0.03
C ASP A 135 3.63 21.93 1.11
N GLU A 136 3.10 21.70 2.30
CA GLU A 136 2.99 22.75 3.32
C GLU A 136 4.36 23.28 3.79
N MET A 137 5.43 22.48 3.79
CA MET A 137 6.79 22.92 4.17
C MET A 137 7.43 23.83 3.11
N ARG A 138 7.02 23.64 1.85
CA ARG A 138 7.65 24.25 0.68
C ARG A 138 6.67 25.12 -0.09
N LYS A 139 5.52 25.44 0.53
CA LYS A 139 4.46 26.20 -0.14
C LYS A 139 5.02 27.52 -0.65
N GLY A 140 5.02 27.67 -1.96
CA GLY A 140 5.51 28.88 -2.62
C GLY A 140 7.04 28.94 -2.77
N THR A 141 7.80 27.98 -2.22
CA THR A 141 9.22 27.86 -2.55
C THR A 141 9.36 27.32 -3.97
N VAL A 142 10.41 27.79 -4.65
CA VAL A 142 10.76 27.29 -5.97
C VAL A 142 11.49 25.98 -5.78
N ARG A 143 11.07 24.94 -6.51
CA ARG A 143 11.79 23.67 -6.55
C ARG A 143 13.25 23.91 -6.92
N GLU A 144 14.15 23.11 -6.33
CA GLU A 144 15.54 23.09 -6.78
C GLU A 144 15.64 22.79 -8.28
N PRO A 145 16.61 23.38 -8.99
CA PRO A 145 16.73 23.20 -10.44
C PRO A 145 17.07 21.76 -10.80
N VAL A 146 17.83 21.05 -9.94
CA VAL A 146 18.21 19.66 -10.14
C VAL A 146 17.19 18.75 -9.46
N VAL A 147 16.63 17.80 -10.21
CA VAL A 147 15.88 16.68 -9.65
C VAL A 147 16.77 15.46 -9.66
N ARG A 148 16.81 14.75 -8.54
CA ARG A 148 17.57 13.51 -8.40
C ARG A 148 16.65 12.35 -8.09
N PHE A 149 16.91 11.23 -8.75
CA PHE A 149 16.26 9.95 -8.54
C PHE A 149 17.30 8.89 -8.16
N ALA A 150 16.95 8.01 -7.23
CA ALA A 150 17.78 6.89 -6.83
C ALA A 150 16.97 5.58 -6.89
N GLY A 151 17.58 4.52 -7.41
CA GLY A 151 17.02 3.18 -7.49
C GLY A 151 17.51 2.30 -6.35
N PHE A 152 16.57 1.71 -5.60
CA PHE A 152 16.85 0.89 -4.43
C PHE A 152 16.44 -0.58 -4.66
N GLU A 153 17.21 -1.52 -4.12
CA GLU A 153 16.88 -2.94 -4.20
C GLU A 153 15.57 -3.27 -3.51
N SER A 154 15.27 -2.64 -2.37
CA SER A 154 14.11 -3.02 -1.56
C SER A 154 13.53 -1.85 -0.77
N THR A 155 12.24 -1.97 -0.48
CA THR A 155 11.57 -1.26 0.61
C THR A 155 11.72 -2.12 1.87
N SER A 156 12.59 -1.73 2.80
CA SER A 156 12.91 -2.54 3.98
C SER A 156 11.87 -2.47 5.08
N ALA A 157 11.16 -1.35 5.18
CA ALA A 157 10.11 -1.11 6.16
C ALA A 157 9.12 -0.06 5.65
N VAL A 158 7.88 -0.15 6.17
CA VAL A 158 6.87 0.90 6.03
C VAL A 158 6.26 1.16 7.40
N THR A 159 6.21 2.42 7.79
CA THR A 159 5.83 2.87 9.13
C THR A 159 4.90 4.07 9.05
N ALA A 160 3.87 4.07 9.89
CA ALA A 160 3.06 5.25 10.11
C ALA A 160 3.86 6.28 10.93
N PHE A 161 3.91 7.52 10.46
CA PHE A 161 4.46 8.65 11.18
C PHE A 161 3.40 9.72 11.33
N GLU A 162 3.38 10.37 12.49
CA GLU A 162 2.62 11.60 12.65
C GLU A 162 3.23 12.67 11.74
N SER A 163 2.37 13.25 10.92
CA SER A 163 2.69 14.35 10.03
C SER A 163 3.19 15.52 10.87
N GLN A 164 4.41 15.96 10.58
CA GLN A 164 4.95 17.19 11.19
C GLN A 164 4.19 18.44 10.73
N LEU A 165 3.39 18.30 9.68
CA LEU A 165 2.61 19.34 9.05
C LEU A 165 1.22 19.48 9.67
N GLN A 166 0.57 18.36 9.94
CA GLN A 166 -0.79 18.32 10.47
C GLN A 166 -0.82 17.47 11.75
N PRO A 167 -0.75 18.09 12.94
CA PRO A 167 -0.79 17.36 14.21
C PRO A 167 -1.98 16.42 14.29
N GLY A 168 -1.75 15.17 14.73
CA GLY A 168 -2.75 14.12 14.80
C GLY A 168 -3.04 13.39 13.48
N VAL A 169 -2.48 13.84 12.33
CA VAL A 169 -2.60 13.13 11.05
C VAL A 169 -1.42 12.20 10.89
N TYR A 170 -1.65 10.91 10.62
CA TYR A 170 -0.58 9.95 10.36
C TYR A 170 -0.52 9.58 8.88
N THR A 171 0.69 9.52 8.33
CA THR A 171 0.99 9.11 6.95
C THR A 171 2.01 7.97 6.93
N LEU A 172 2.00 7.17 5.86
CA LEU A 172 2.93 6.08 5.69
C LEU A 172 4.24 6.58 5.07
N HIS A 173 5.36 6.18 5.66
CA HIS A 173 6.69 6.41 5.11
C HIS A 173 7.36 5.08 4.76
N PHE A 174 8.15 5.11 3.69
CA PHE A 174 8.83 3.98 3.09
C PHE A 174 10.33 4.13 3.33
N GLU A 175 10.92 3.16 4.02
CA GLU A 175 12.37 3.05 4.17
C GLU A 175 12.93 2.19 3.04
N HIS A 176 13.86 2.74 2.26
CA HIS A 176 14.51 2.08 1.14
C HIS A 176 15.98 1.79 1.43
N ARG A 177 16.48 0.66 0.94
CA ARG A 177 17.87 0.21 1.16
C ARG A 177 18.47 -0.39 -0.11
N GLY A 178 19.81 -0.42 -0.14
CA GLY A 178 20.57 -0.98 -1.25
C GLY A 178 20.47 -0.10 -2.49
N GLN A 179 20.98 1.13 -2.41
CA GLN A 179 21.08 1.99 -3.60
C GLN A 179 21.96 1.28 -4.65
N ARG A 180 21.45 1.18 -5.88
CA ARG A 180 22.14 0.53 -7.01
C ARG A 180 22.36 1.42 -8.20
N ASP A 181 21.50 2.41 -8.39
CA ASP A 181 21.58 3.35 -9.50
C ASP A 181 21.04 4.71 -9.08
N GLU A 182 21.41 5.74 -9.83
CA GLU A 182 20.89 7.09 -9.68
C GLU A 182 20.95 7.86 -11.00
N PHE A 183 20.07 8.84 -11.15
CA PHE A 183 20.20 9.85 -12.18
C PHE A 183 19.71 11.20 -11.66
N SER A 184 20.17 12.25 -12.32
CA SER A 184 19.70 13.60 -12.06
C SER A 184 19.50 14.35 -13.35
N TYR A 185 18.58 15.32 -13.34
CA TYR A 185 18.35 16.20 -14.46
C TYR A 185 17.99 17.60 -14.01
N ARG A 186 18.30 18.59 -14.85
CA ARG A 186 17.90 19.99 -14.67
C ARG A 186 16.73 20.34 -15.57
N THR A 187 16.75 19.82 -16.79
CA THR A 187 15.74 20.09 -17.81
C THR A 187 15.04 18.81 -18.27
N PRO A 188 13.77 18.87 -18.69
CA PRO A 188 13.06 17.71 -19.23
C PRO A 188 13.74 17.06 -20.44
N ASN A 189 14.52 17.82 -21.21
CA ASN A 189 15.25 17.28 -22.36
C ASN A 189 16.36 16.31 -21.96
N GLU A 190 16.96 16.48 -20.78
CA GLU A 190 18.04 15.62 -20.28
C GLU A 190 17.58 14.19 -19.97
N ILE A 191 16.29 13.99 -19.69
CA ILE A 191 15.74 12.66 -19.37
C ILE A 191 15.10 11.95 -20.57
N ARG A 192 14.92 12.62 -21.72
CA ARG A 192 14.27 12.01 -22.90
C ARG A 192 15.03 10.81 -23.44
N GLY A 193 16.36 10.90 -23.50
CA GLY A 193 17.22 9.79 -23.94
C GLY A 193 17.08 8.58 -23.02
N ARG A 194 17.25 8.79 -21.71
CA ARG A 194 17.08 7.73 -20.70
C ARG A 194 15.68 7.12 -20.74
N PHE A 195 14.65 7.95 -20.89
CA PHE A 195 13.28 7.48 -21.02
C PHE A 195 13.10 6.58 -22.26
N ALA A 196 13.57 7.01 -23.43
CA ALA A 196 13.50 6.21 -24.64
C ALA A 196 14.24 4.86 -24.50
N ASP A 197 15.43 4.87 -23.88
CA ASP A 197 16.21 3.65 -23.63
C ASP A 197 15.52 2.69 -22.67
N VAL A 198 14.92 3.20 -21.60
CA VAL A 198 14.18 2.39 -20.62
C VAL A 198 12.88 1.87 -21.24
N LEU A 199 12.16 2.69 -21.98
CA LEU A 199 10.91 2.33 -22.66
C LEU A 199 11.14 1.24 -23.71
N ALA A 200 12.21 1.34 -24.52
CA ALA A 200 12.57 0.33 -25.50
C ALA A 200 12.92 -1.04 -24.86
N ARG A 201 13.37 -1.04 -23.60
CA ARG A 201 13.71 -2.25 -22.83
C ARG A 201 12.57 -2.74 -21.94
N GLU A 202 11.41 -2.08 -21.96
CA GLU A 202 10.26 -2.48 -21.15
C GLU A 202 9.83 -3.90 -21.52
N LYS A 203 9.70 -4.74 -20.49
CA LYS A 203 9.19 -6.10 -20.60
C LYS A 203 7.82 -6.18 -19.94
N ASP A 204 6.98 -7.08 -20.43
CA ASP A 204 5.74 -7.41 -19.76
C ASP A 204 6.08 -8.09 -18.43
N LEU A 205 5.42 -7.64 -17.36
CA LEU A 205 5.62 -8.17 -16.03
C LEU A 205 4.74 -9.42 -15.86
N PRO A 206 5.27 -10.52 -15.32
CA PRO A 206 4.43 -11.67 -14.98
C PRO A 206 3.50 -11.28 -13.84
N VAL A 207 2.20 -11.43 -14.05
CA VAL A 207 1.15 -11.18 -13.06
C VAL A 207 0.32 -12.46 -12.97
N SER A 208 0.21 -13.02 -11.76
CA SER A 208 -0.66 -14.19 -11.54
C SER A 208 -2.13 -13.79 -11.56
N ASP A 209 -3.03 -14.74 -11.79
CA ASP A 209 -4.48 -14.48 -11.82
C ASP A 209 -4.99 -13.73 -10.59
N PRO A 210 -4.70 -14.14 -9.33
CA PRO A 210 -5.17 -13.39 -8.17
C PRO A 210 -4.54 -12.01 -8.07
N GLU A 211 -3.27 -11.84 -8.44
CA GLU A 211 -2.62 -10.53 -8.46
C GLU A 211 -3.26 -9.61 -9.52
N GLY A 212 -3.60 -10.15 -10.70
CA GLY A 212 -4.28 -9.41 -11.77
C GLY A 212 -5.65 -8.90 -11.35
N VAL A 213 -6.41 -9.71 -10.59
CA VAL A 213 -7.68 -9.27 -9.99
C VAL A 213 -7.46 -8.12 -9.01
N LEU A 214 -6.49 -8.24 -8.10
CA LEU A 214 -6.20 -7.18 -7.13
C LEU A 214 -5.70 -5.90 -7.82
N ILE A 215 -4.85 -5.98 -8.85
CA ILE A 215 -4.37 -4.82 -9.62
C ILE A 215 -5.52 -4.13 -10.34
N ARG A 216 -6.42 -4.90 -10.97
CA ARG A 216 -7.59 -4.35 -11.66
C ARG A 216 -8.47 -3.58 -10.67
N LEU A 217 -8.86 -4.21 -9.56
CA LEU A 217 -9.67 -3.58 -8.51
C LEU A 217 -8.98 -2.35 -7.94
N PHE A 218 -7.68 -2.43 -7.66
CA PHE A 218 -6.91 -1.33 -7.12
C PHE A 218 -6.91 -0.10 -8.04
N ASN A 219 -6.89 -0.29 -9.36
CA ASN A 219 -6.78 0.81 -10.32
C ASN A 219 -8.13 1.35 -10.83
N ARG A 220 -9.27 0.80 -10.38
CA ARG A 220 -10.61 1.34 -10.69
C ARG A 220 -10.79 2.77 -10.16
N LEU A 221 -11.67 3.54 -10.79
CA LEU A 221 -12.08 4.87 -10.30
C LEU A 221 -13.29 4.84 -9.36
N ASP A 222 -14.04 3.74 -9.31
CA ASP A 222 -15.14 3.58 -8.35
C ASP A 222 -14.66 3.13 -6.96
N GLU A 223 -15.56 3.19 -5.97
CA GLU A 223 -15.30 2.73 -4.60
C GLU A 223 -15.50 1.21 -4.43
N GLU A 224 -15.82 0.47 -5.50
CA GLU A 224 -16.12 -0.96 -5.42
C GLU A 224 -14.83 -1.79 -5.38
N GLY A 225 -14.64 -2.54 -4.29
CA GLY A 225 -13.51 -3.46 -4.14
C GLY A 225 -12.29 -2.81 -3.51
N GLU A 226 -12.43 -2.38 -2.25
CA GLU A 226 -11.36 -1.71 -1.53
C GLU A 226 -10.18 -2.66 -1.21
N VAL A 227 -9.15 -2.61 -2.06
CA VAL A 227 -7.92 -3.40 -1.94
C VAL A 227 -7.14 -3.10 -0.63
N ALA A 228 -7.40 -1.98 0.03
CA ALA A 228 -6.87 -1.72 1.37
C ALA A 228 -7.37 -2.74 2.42
N GLY A 229 -8.63 -3.18 2.32
CA GLY A 229 -9.16 -4.25 3.16
C GLY A 229 -8.44 -5.58 2.94
N ALA A 230 -8.20 -5.93 1.67
CA ALA A 230 -7.39 -7.09 1.30
C ALA A 230 -5.96 -6.97 1.85
N ALA A 231 -5.34 -5.80 1.76
CA ALA A 231 -4.01 -5.56 2.31
C ALA A 231 -3.96 -5.78 3.84
N LEU A 232 -4.96 -5.27 4.58
CA LEU A 232 -5.09 -5.50 6.02
C LEU A 232 -5.18 -6.99 6.34
N VAL A 233 -6.02 -7.73 5.61
CA VAL A 233 -6.22 -9.18 5.75
C VAL A 233 -4.95 -9.98 5.40
N ALA A 234 -4.19 -9.56 4.39
CA ALA A 234 -2.91 -10.18 4.02
C ALA A 234 -1.85 -10.07 5.13
N GLY A 235 -2.00 -9.10 6.05
CA GLY A 235 -1.15 -8.95 7.23
C GLY A 235 -0.84 -7.50 7.59
N ALA A 236 -1.23 -6.52 6.78
CA ALA A 236 -0.97 -5.12 7.06
C ALA A 236 -1.69 -4.62 8.32
N ALA A 237 -2.73 -5.32 8.79
CA ALA A 237 -3.40 -5.04 10.07
C ALA A 237 -2.47 -5.16 11.29
N PHE A 238 -1.31 -5.81 11.14
CA PHE A 238 -0.30 -5.93 12.19
C PHE A 238 0.81 -4.87 12.08
N ALA A 239 0.76 -3.99 11.08
CA ALA A 239 1.64 -2.83 11.00
C ALA A 239 1.41 -1.92 12.22
N LYS A 240 2.51 -1.38 12.77
CA LYS A 240 2.44 -0.49 13.94
C LYS A 240 1.68 0.78 13.57
N ASP A 241 0.76 1.19 14.44
CA ASP A 241 0.00 2.45 14.34
C ASP A 241 -0.79 2.61 13.03
N ILE A 242 -1.03 1.52 12.27
CA ILE A 242 -1.71 1.60 10.97
C ILE A 242 -3.13 2.14 11.07
N PHE A 243 -3.81 1.89 12.19
CA PHE A 243 -5.16 2.39 12.41
C PHE A 243 -5.19 3.88 12.78
N GLU A 244 -4.05 4.49 13.12
CA GLU A 244 -3.89 5.94 13.28
C GLU A 244 -3.77 6.67 11.94
N VAL A 245 -3.41 5.95 10.87
CA VAL A 245 -3.29 6.51 9.52
C VAL A 245 -4.65 6.97 9.00
N GLN A 246 -4.64 8.11 8.30
CA GLN A 246 -5.85 8.71 7.76
C GLN A 246 -6.61 7.73 6.85
N GLY A 247 -7.95 7.72 6.99
CA GLY A 247 -8.82 6.83 6.22
C GLY A 247 -8.97 5.42 6.80
N PHE A 248 -8.21 5.04 7.83
CA PHE A 248 -8.32 3.72 8.46
C PHE A 248 -9.28 3.64 9.65
N GLY A 249 -9.94 4.74 10.00
CA GLY A 249 -10.97 4.80 11.04
C GLY A 249 -12.07 3.73 10.87
N PRO A 250 -12.68 3.56 9.68
CA PRO A 250 -13.69 2.52 9.44
C PRO A 250 -13.19 1.08 9.64
N PHE A 251 -11.88 0.87 9.58
CA PHE A 251 -11.24 -0.44 9.79
C PHE A 251 -10.90 -0.70 11.26
N ARG A 252 -11.06 0.29 12.16
CA ARG A 252 -10.88 0.11 13.60
C ARG A 252 -11.95 -0.80 14.15
N GLY A 253 -11.60 -2.06 14.39
CA GLY A 253 -12.52 -3.05 14.95
C GLY A 253 -11.87 -4.41 15.19
N LYS A 254 -12.60 -5.30 15.87
CA LYS A 254 -12.09 -6.62 16.30
C LYS A 254 -11.99 -7.64 15.15
N HIS A 255 -12.63 -7.38 14.01
CA HIS A 255 -12.75 -8.36 12.94
C HIS A 255 -11.49 -8.48 12.07
N TYR A 256 -10.83 -7.37 11.70
CA TYR A 256 -9.65 -7.42 10.83
C TYR A 256 -8.46 -8.18 11.44
N PRO A 257 -8.06 -7.99 12.71
CA PRO A 257 -7.02 -8.82 13.31
C PRO A 257 -7.40 -10.30 13.41
N THR A 258 -8.69 -10.60 13.54
CA THR A 258 -9.19 -11.99 13.58
C THR A 258 -9.08 -12.64 12.21
N VAL A 259 -9.54 -11.97 11.16
CA VAL A 259 -9.45 -12.44 9.76
C VAL A 259 -7.99 -12.51 9.29
N ALA A 260 -7.18 -11.49 9.60
CA ALA A 260 -5.75 -11.52 9.31
C ALA A 260 -5.05 -12.65 10.10
N GLY A 261 -5.57 -13.02 11.28
CA GLY A 261 -5.12 -14.19 12.03
C GLY A 261 -5.37 -15.51 11.30
N LEU A 262 -6.47 -15.63 10.56
CA LEU A 262 -6.72 -16.76 9.67
C LEU A 262 -5.68 -16.81 8.55
N MET A 263 -5.41 -15.69 7.88
CA MET A 263 -4.37 -15.61 6.83
C MET A 263 -2.95 -15.85 7.33
N LEU A 264 -2.72 -15.74 8.65
CA LEU A 264 -1.43 -16.00 9.27
C LEU A 264 -1.25 -17.45 9.74
N LYS A 265 -2.30 -18.07 10.27
CA LYS A 265 -2.22 -19.35 11.01
C LYS A 265 -3.16 -20.43 10.51
N GLY A 266 -4.05 -20.09 9.58
CA GLY A 266 -4.91 -21.03 8.90
C GLY A 266 -4.10 -21.99 8.03
N THR A 267 -4.67 -23.15 7.83
CA THR A 267 -4.27 -24.11 6.79
C THR A 267 -4.56 -23.54 5.40
N GLU A 268 -3.98 -24.16 4.38
CA GLU A 268 -4.24 -23.76 3.00
C GLU A 268 -5.74 -23.87 2.66
N GLU A 269 -6.38 -24.94 3.12
CA GLU A 269 -7.80 -25.19 2.94
C GLU A 269 -8.66 -24.13 3.62
N GLU A 270 -8.38 -23.79 4.89
CA GLU A 270 -9.10 -22.74 5.62
C GLU A 270 -8.98 -21.36 4.94
N ILE A 271 -7.80 -21.03 4.39
CA ILE A 271 -7.57 -19.78 3.66
C ILE A 271 -8.38 -19.77 2.36
N ARG A 272 -8.37 -20.87 1.60
CA ARG A 272 -9.13 -20.98 0.35
C ARG A 272 -10.63 -20.94 0.60
N GLU A 273 -11.12 -21.64 1.61
CA GLU A 273 -12.53 -21.65 2.01
C GLU A 273 -12.99 -20.24 2.35
N PHE A 274 -12.25 -19.54 3.23
CA PHE A 274 -12.56 -18.16 3.58
C PHE A 274 -12.58 -17.24 2.36
N SER A 275 -11.56 -17.32 1.50
CA SER A 275 -11.49 -16.47 0.31
C SER A 275 -12.68 -16.71 -0.62
N SER A 276 -12.97 -17.97 -0.94
CA SER A 276 -14.10 -18.33 -1.82
C SER A 276 -15.47 -18.00 -1.23
N GLY A 277 -15.61 -17.98 0.10
CA GLY A 277 -16.86 -17.71 0.81
C GLY A 277 -17.08 -16.24 1.17
N SER A 278 -16.14 -15.35 0.89
CA SER A 278 -16.19 -13.96 1.37
C SER A 278 -17.28 -13.11 0.69
N GLY A 279 -17.67 -13.44 -0.54
CA GLY A 279 -18.58 -12.64 -1.37
C GLY A 279 -17.97 -11.33 -1.89
N ASP A 280 -16.74 -10.99 -1.49
CA ASP A 280 -15.99 -9.82 -1.94
C ASP A 280 -14.86 -10.26 -2.88
N GLU A 281 -14.74 -9.58 -4.02
CA GLU A 281 -13.80 -9.99 -5.06
C GLU A 281 -12.33 -9.81 -4.63
N ALA A 282 -12.02 -8.74 -3.89
CA ALA A 282 -10.66 -8.51 -3.38
C ALA A 282 -10.28 -9.57 -2.32
N PHE A 283 -11.22 -9.95 -1.45
CA PHE A 283 -11.00 -10.99 -0.43
C PHE A 283 -10.93 -12.39 -1.04
N SER A 284 -11.63 -12.60 -2.15
CA SER A 284 -11.55 -13.84 -2.93
C SER A 284 -10.16 -14.01 -3.57
N ALA A 285 -9.54 -12.91 -4.01
CA ALA A 285 -8.20 -12.92 -4.61
C ALA A 285 -7.05 -12.96 -3.59
N VAL A 286 -7.22 -12.35 -2.40
CA VAL A 286 -6.11 -12.17 -1.46
C VAL A 286 -5.59 -13.47 -0.85
N GLY A 287 -6.46 -14.45 -0.55
CA GLY A 287 -6.03 -15.74 0.00
C GLY A 287 -5.13 -16.51 -0.97
N PRO A 288 -5.57 -16.77 -2.22
CA PRO A 288 -4.72 -17.34 -3.26
C PRO A 288 -3.40 -16.57 -3.44
N TRP A 289 -3.44 -15.23 -3.47
CA TRP A 289 -2.22 -14.41 -3.57
C TRP A 289 -1.25 -14.66 -2.39
N VAL A 290 -1.75 -14.68 -1.14
CA VAL A 290 -0.93 -14.96 0.05
C VAL A 290 -0.29 -16.34 -0.02
N LEU A 291 -1.03 -17.35 -0.49
CA LEU A 291 -0.55 -18.72 -0.63
C LEU A 291 0.53 -18.82 -1.72
N GLU A 292 0.31 -18.23 -2.89
CA GLU A 292 1.27 -18.18 -4.00
C GLU A 292 2.57 -17.49 -3.61
N ARG A 293 2.48 -16.40 -2.82
CA ARG A 293 3.63 -15.58 -2.43
C ARG A 293 4.23 -15.93 -1.08
N ALA A 294 3.77 -16.99 -0.41
CA ALA A 294 4.13 -17.28 0.98
C ALA A 294 5.65 -17.31 1.25
N SER A 295 6.45 -17.81 0.29
CA SER A 295 7.91 -17.87 0.37
C SER A 295 8.65 -16.61 -0.12
N GLN A 296 7.93 -15.67 -0.72
CA GLN A 296 8.47 -14.49 -1.42
C GLN A 296 7.67 -13.23 -1.12
N LEU A 297 7.15 -13.10 0.12
CA LEU A 297 6.42 -11.91 0.51
C LEU A 297 7.35 -10.69 0.56
N PRO A 298 6.85 -9.46 0.27
CA PRO A 298 7.63 -8.25 0.44
C PRO A 298 8.13 -8.06 1.87
N ALA A 299 9.35 -7.51 2.03
CA ALA A 299 9.96 -7.32 3.35
C ALA A 299 9.07 -6.57 4.38
N PRO A 300 8.31 -5.51 4.01
CA PRO A 300 7.40 -4.87 4.95
C PRO A 300 6.32 -5.84 5.44
N LEU A 301 5.69 -6.59 4.52
CA LEU A 301 4.65 -7.55 4.85
C LEU A 301 5.18 -8.72 5.68
N GLN A 302 6.38 -9.23 5.40
CA GLN A 302 7.03 -10.25 6.24
C GLN A 302 7.15 -9.78 7.70
N ARG A 303 7.62 -8.54 7.92
CA ARG A 303 7.76 -7.96 9.27
C ARG A 303 6.42 -7.81 9.96
N TRP A 304 5.40 -7.32 9.27
CA TRP A 304 4.05 -7.18 9.82
C TRP A 304 3.47 -8.54 10.21
N ARG A 305 3.59 -9.55 9.33
CA ARG A 305 3.12 -10.91 9.59
C ARG A 305 3.86 -11.56 10.76
N ALA A 306 5.18 -11.39 10.86
CA ALA A 306 5.98 -11.87 11.99
C ALA A 306 5.52 -11.26 13.32
N ARG A 307 5.22 -9.95 13.34
CA ARG A 307 4.62 -9.29 14.51
C ARG A 307 3.24 -9.88 14.84
N GLY A 308 2.40 -10.09 13.82
CA GLY A 308 1.07 -10.68 13.99
C GLY A 308 1.09 -12.10 14.55
N GLN A 309 2.11 -12.91 14.23
CA GLN A 309 2.25 -14.27 14.79
C GLN A 309 2.32 -14.29 16.32
N GLY A 310 2.90 -13.26 16.95
CA GLY A 310 2.93 -13.10 18.41
C GLY A 310 1.63 -12.58 19.00
N MET A 311 0.80 -11.89 18.22
CA MET A 311 -0.46 -11.29 18.66
C MET A 311 -1.65 -12.25 18.54
N VAL A 312 -1.66 -13.09 17.51
CA VAL A 312 -2.78 -14.00 17.22
C VAL A 312 -2.57 -15.30 17.98
N ARG A 313 -3.49 -15.67 18.88
CA ARG A 313 -3.52 -17.02 19.44
C ARG A 313 -4.24 -17.94 18.47
N ARG A 314 -3.61 -19.05 18.08
CA ARG A 314 -4.34 -20.11 17.36
C ARG A 314 -5.43 -20.60 18.32
N PRO A 315 -6.70 -20.69 17.91
CA PRO A 315 -7.69 -21.40 18.70
C PRO A 315 -7.10 -22.76 19.03
N GLY A 316 -7.03 -23.09 20.32
CA GLY A 316 -6.70 -24.46 20.70
C GLY A 316 -7.68 -25.42 20.03
N PRO A 317 -7.32 -26.69 19.81
CA PRO A 317 -8.28 -27.68 19.33
C PRO A 317 -9.56 -27.55 20.18
N PRO A 318 -10.75 -27.62 19.56
CA PRO A 318 -12.00 -27.53 20.30
C PRO A 318 -11.89 -28.49 21.49
N PRO A 319 -12.20 -28.03 22.71
CA PRO A 319 -12.09 -28.90 23.88
C PRO A 319 -12.86 -30.18 23.58
N PRO A 320 -12.31 -31.37 23.90
CA PRO A 320 -12.93 -32.63 23.54
C PRO A 320 -14.39 -32.62 24.03
N GLN A 321 -15.32 -32.83 23.10
CA GLN A 321 -16.74 -32.91 23.38
C GLN A 321 -17.01 -34.27 24.06
N GLY A 322 -16.71 -34.34 25.35
CA GLY A 322 -17.02 -35.48 26.20
C GLY A 322 -18.15 -35.15 27.19
N PRO A 323 -18.97 -36.14 27.58
CA PRO A 323 -20.12 -35.96 28.50
C PRO A 323 -19.73 -35.42 29.89
N GLY A 324 -18.43 -35.34 30.22
CA GLY A 324 -17.94 -34.93 31.54
C GLY A 324 -17.87 -33.43 31.83
N ARG A 325 -18.26 -32.52 30.91
CA ARG A 325 -18.05 -31.07 31.09
C ARG A 325 -19.30 -30.16 31.12
N SER A 326 -20.50 -30.69 30.91
CA SER A 326 -21.74 -29.92 31.15
C SER A 326 -22.10 -29.79 32.64
N VAL A 327 -21.30 -30.41 33.53
CA VAL A 327 -21.51 -30.32 34.98
C VAL A 327 -21.06 -28.94 35.46
N ALA A 328 -22.02 -28.13 35.94
CA ALA A 328 -21.74 -26.80 36.49
C ALA A 328 -20.57 -26.84 37.49
N LYS A 329 -19.81 -25.73 37.62
CA LYS A 329 -18.59 -25.64 38.46
C LYS A 329 -18.77 -26.15 39.90
N ASN A 330 -20.01 -26.18 40.40
CA ASN A 330 -20.39 -26.64 41.72
C ASN A 330 -21.37 -27.83 41.75
N ALA A 331 -21.72 -28.43 40.62
CA ALA A 331 -22.65 -29.55 40.62
C ALA A 331 -22.02 -30.79 41.29
N PRO A 332 -22.84 -31.56 42.03
CA PRO A 332 -22.40 -32.77 42.72
C PRO A 332 -21.84 -33.78 41.70
N CYS A 333 -20.82 -34.54 42.11
CA CYS A 333 -20.28 -35.61 41.27
C CYS A 333 -21.38 -36.65 40.99
N PRO A 334 -21.61 -37.04 39.72
CA PRO A 334 -22.55 -38.11 39.39
C PRO A 334 -22.14 -39.48 39.94
N CYS A 335 -20.88 -39.63 40.38
CA CYS A 335 -20.35 -40.82 41.04
C CYS A 335 -20.88 -41.06 42.47
N GLY A 336 -21.70 -40.16 43.02
CA GLY A 336 -22.29 -40.33 44.36
C GLY A 336 -21.35 -40.05 45.54
N SER A 337 -20.11 -39.62 45.30
CA SER A 337 -19.09 -39.40 46.36
C SER A 337 -19.38 -38.23 47.31
N GLY A 338 -20.44 -37.44 47.07
CA GLY A 338 -20.74 -36.20 47.78
C GLY A 338 -19.75 -35.05 47.52
N ARG A 339 -18.69 -35.27 46.73
CA ARG A 339 -17.70 -34.23 46.36
C ARG A 339 -18.15 -33.49 45.11
N LYS A 340 -17.70 -32.23 44.95
CA LYS A 340 -17.88 -31.48 43.69
C LYS A 340 -17.18 -32.21 42.54
N ALA A 341 -17.82 -32.27 41.37
CA ALA A 341 -17.33 -33.05 40.22
C ALA A 341 -15.84 -32.81 39.88
N ARG A 342 -15.38 -31.55 39.89
CA ARG A 342 -13.96 -31.19 39.64
C ARG A 342 -12.96 -31.74 40.67
N ARG A 343 -13.37 -31.99 41.91
CA ARG A 343 -12.50 -32.56 42.96
C ARG A 343 -12.53 -34.08 42.96
N CYS A 344 -13.62 -34.67 42.48
CA CYS A 344 -13.75 -36.11 42.46
C CYS A 344 -12.98 -36.75 41.29
N HIS A 345 -12.92 -36.06 40.15
CA HIS A 345 -12.16 -36.50 38.98
C HIS A 345 -11.29 -35.33 38.47
N PRO A 346 -10.12 -35.08 39.08
CA PRO A 346 -9.24 -33.97 38.70
C PRO A 346 -8.66 -34.14 37.29
N SER A 347 -8.52 -35.39 36.85
CA SER A 347 -8.23 -35.77 35.47
C SER A 347 -9.57 -36.11 34.81
N GLY A 348 -10.09 -35.22 33.96
CA GLY A 348 -11.40 -35.42 33.31
C GLY A 348 -11.54 -36.85 32.79
N MET A 349 -12.64 -37.52 33.12
CA MET A 349 -12.85 -38.93 32.80
C MET A 349 -12.69 -39.16 31.29
N ALA A 350 -11.58 -39.80 30.91
CA ALA A 350 -11.48 -40.62 29.72
C ALA A 350 -11.94 -42.00 30.16
N SER A 351 -13.19 -42.33 29.85
CA SER A 351 -13.76 -43.66 29.97
C SER A 351 -14.25 -44.07 28.60
#